data_AF-A0A1V5KTH1-F1
#
_entry.id   AF-A0A1V5KTH1-F1
#
_cell.length_a   1.000
_cell.length_b   1.000
_cell.length_c   1.000
_cell.angle_alpha   90.00
_cell.angle_beta   90.00
_cell.angle_gamma   90.00
#
_symmetry.space_group_name_H-M   'P 1'
#
loop_
_entity.id
_entity.type
_entity.pdbx_description
1 polymer ?
#
loop_
_entity_poly.entity_id
_entity_poly.type
_entity_poly.pdbx_seq_one_letter_code
_entity_poly.pdbx_strand_id
1 'polypeptide(L)'
;MYGYASNGSPVTWKPAGAAQGSAADGFTYSQAELDATYAKMQASLDAWFATQVPSGFQDAWALTGYESPTYGGDTNYGASGLVVTGKTVSEGDEFELVATPISGLTVSFNASKTSASRQNLAESYVAWIEKRWAEFQGPAGDMRLWGGDDDWSEDSAHSGETARGKFARETMAGYGLWKALEGADVPELRPWRFNVVANYQFSEALKGANIGMSYRWMDSNVTGFPVTQQADGTYVYNVSNPFTGPKEDALDIWIGYETNLTEGLKWRIQLNVRNVFATDDLIPVTVQPDGSYGTMRIAEPRTFLLTNTFSF
;
A
#
# COMPACT_ATOMS: atom_id res chain seq x y z
N MET A 1 36.72 23.87 -5.24
CA MET A 1 37.69 23.35 -6.22
C MET A 1 38.80 22.66 -5.43
N TYR A 2 39.18 21.44 -5.81
CA TYR A 2 40.09 20.56 -5.06
C TYR A 2 41.47 20.41 -5.69
N GLY A 3 41.67 20.95 -6.89
CA GLY A 3 42.93 20.93 -7.64
C GLY A 3 42.69 21.03 -9.14
N TYR A 4 43.73 20.74 -9.92
CA TYR A 4 43.68 20.65 -11.38
C TYR A 4 44.11 19.26 -11.84
N ALA A 5 43.40 18.70 -12.81
CA ALA A 5 43.84 17.50 -13.51
C ALA A 5 45.05 17.81 -14.42
N SER A 6 45.75 16.78 -14.87
CA SER A 6 46.97 16.87 -15.70
C SER A 6 46.71 17.58 -17.03
N ASN A 7 45.45 17.61 -17.49
CA ASN A 7 45.01 18.34 -18.67
C ASN A 7 44.71 19.85 -18.40
N GLY A 8 44.96 20.33 -17.17
CA GLY A 8 44.70 21.70 -16.74
C GLY A 8 43.24 21.99 -16.36
N SER A 9 42.36 20.98 -16.37
CA SER A 9 40.95 21.18 -16.04
C SER A 9 40.72 21.23 -14.53
N PRO A 10 39.82 22.11 -14.05
CA PRO A 10 39.53 22.21 -12.63
C PRO A 10 38.79 20.97 -12.12
N VAL A 11 39.20 20.46 -10.96
CA VAL A 11 38.51 19.38 -10.27
C VAL A 11 37.58 19.98 -9.22
N THR A 12 36.27 19.92 -9.47
CA THR A 12 35.25 20.48 -8.57
C THR A 12 34.63 19.42 -7.67
N TRP A 13 34.79 18.15 -8.01
CA TRP A 13 34.43 17.01 -7.18
C TRP A 13 35.56 16.69 -6.20
N LYS A 14 35.26 16.53 -4.92
CA LYS A 14 36.17 15.98 -3.93
C LYS A 14 36.60 14.57 -4.35
N PRO A 15 37.90 14.28 -4.36
CA PRO A 15 38.41 12.92 -4.45
C PRO A 15 37.87 12.02 -3.33
N ALA A 16 37.89 10.70 -3.57
CA ALA A 16 37.32 9.73 -2.64
C ALA A 16 38.10 9.67 -1.31
N GLY A 17 37.38 9.37 -0.23
CA GLY A 17 37.93 9.29 1.13
C GLY A 17 37.82 10.59 1.92
N ALA A 18 38.48 10.62 3.08
CA ALA A 18 38.53 11.79 3.96
C ALA A 18 39.26 12.95 3.28
N ALA A 19 38.80 14.19 3.52
CA ALA A 19 39.46 15.37 2.96
C ALA A 19 40.94 15.45 3.34
N GLN A 20 41.79 15.62 2.34
CA GLN A 20 43.22 15.85 2.51
C GLN A 20 43.49 17.37 2.47
N GLY A 21 43.20 18.05 3.59
CA GLY A 21 43.34 19.50 3.73
C GLY A 21 42.00 20.24 3.79
N SER A 22 42.04 21.57 3.65
CA SER A 22 40.87 22.43 3.83
C SER A 22 40.82 23.51 2.75
N ALA A 23 39.66 24.16 2.59
CA ALA A 23 39.55 25.32 1.71
C ALA A 23 40.41 26.51 2.19
N ALA A 24 40.74 26.59 3.48
CA ALA A 24 41.57 27.64 4.06
C ALA A 24 43.07 27.37 3.87
N ASP A 25 43.48 26.10 3.99
CA ASP A 25 44.89 25.68 4.01
C ASP A 25 45.38 25.09 2.68
N GLY A 26 44.45 24.86 1.75
CA GLY A 26 44.69 24.15 0.50
C GLY A 26 44.47 22.63 0.63
N PHE A 27 44.10 22.00 -0.48
CA PHE A 27 43.97 20.56 -0.58
C PHE A 27 45.26 19.93 -1.13
N THR A 28 45.64 18.75 -0.63
CA THR A 28 46.91 18.08 -0.92
C THR A 28 46.74 16.71 -1.59
N TYR A 29 45.78 16.60 -2.51
CA TYR A 29 45.58 15.36 -3.27
C TYR A 29 46.72 15.13 -4.28
N SER A 30 47.05 13.86 -4.53
CA SER A 30 47.99 13.47 -5.58
C SER A 30 47.42 13.74 -6.97
N GLN A 31 48.30 13.91 -7.97
CA GLN A 31 47.87 14.12 -9.35
C GLN A 31 47.02 12.95 -9.88
N ALA A 32 47.34 11.71 -9.49
CA ALA A 32 46.58 10.53 -9.89
C ALA A 32 45.14 10.55 -9.32
N GLU A 33 44.97 11.00 -8.07
CA GLU A 33 43.63 11.17 -7.46
C GLU A 33 42.84 12.28 -8.16
N LEU A 34 43.49 13.40 -8.50
CA LEU A 34 42.86 14.50 -9.23
C LEU A 34 42.43 14.08 -10.64
N ASP A 35 43.27 13.35 -11.36
CA ASP A 35 42.97 12.87 -12.71
C ASP A 35 41.84 11.83 -12.71
N ALA A 36 41.87 10.88 -11.76
CA ALA A 36 40.80 9.89 -11.61
C ALA A 36 39.47 10.53 -11.23
N THR A 37 39.50 11.52 -10.33
CA THR A 37 38.29 12.25 -9.91
C THR A 37 37.72 13.08 -11.05
N TYR A 38 38.59 13.75 -11.82
CA TYR A 38 38.18 14.48 -13.02
C TYR A 38 37.56 13.55 -14.07
N ALA A 39 38.17 12.39 -14.31
CA ALA A 39 37.64 11.40 -15.24
C ALA A 39 36.25 10.89 -14.80
N LYS A 40 36.05 10.61 -13.51
CA LYS A 40 34.74 10.23 -12.95
C LYS A 40 33.71 11.34 -13.11
N MET A 41 34.08 12.58 -12.78
CA MET A 41 33.24 13.77 -12.96
C MET A 41 32.81 13.93 -14.41
N GLN A 42 33.75 13.86 -15.36
CA GLN A 42 33.46 13.99 -16.78
C GLN A 42 32.55 12.86 -17.28
N ALA A 43 32.85 11.61 -16.91
CA ALA A 43 32.03 10.46 -17.30
C ALA A 43 30.59 10.58 -16.76
N SER A 44 30.41 11.09 -15.54
CA SER A 44 29.09 11.30 -14.96
C SER A 44 28.32 12.44 -15.63
N LEU A 45 28.97 13.57 -15.89
CA LEU A 45 28.39 14.69 -16.66
C LEU A 45 27.99 14.24 -18.06
N ASP A 46 28.89 13.60 -18.80
CA ASP A 46 28.62 13.11 -20.15
C ASP A 46 27.44 12.13 -20.17
N ALA A 47 27.40 11.18 -19.22
CA ALA A 47 26.30 10.22 -19.12
C ALA A 47 24.98 10.88 -18.71
N TRP A 48 24.99 11.85 -17.80
CA TRP A 48 23.80 12.59 -17.37
C TRP A 48 23.19 13.40 -18.51
N PHE A 49 24.03 14.10 -19.28
CA PHE A 49 23.58 14.88 -20.43
C PHE A 49 23.26 14.01 -21.65
N ALA A 50 23.76 12.78 -21.75
CA ALA A 50 23.37 11.83 -22.79
C ALA A 50 21.93 11.30 -22.62
N THR A 51 21.38 11.30 -21.39
CA THR A 51 20.04 10.78 -21.08
C THR A 51 19.07 11.85 -20.64
N GLN A 52 19.14 13.02 -21.29
CA GLN A 52 18.25 14.16 -21.07
C GLN A 52 16.77 13.77 -21.03
N VAL A 53 16.05 14.44 -20.14
CA VAL A 53 14.60 14.27 -19.96
C VAL A 53 13.90 14.70 -21.25
N PRO A 54 12.96 13.92 -21.81
CA PRO A 54 12.30 14.26 -23.08
C PRO A 54 11.61 15.62 -23.04
N SER A 55 11.58 16.35 -24.16
CA SER A 55 10.98 17.70 -24.23
C SER A 55 9.55 17.75 -23.71
N GLY A 56 8.71 16.75 -24.01
CA GLY A 56 7.35 16.68 -23.48
C GLY A 56 7.26 16.56 -21.95
N PHE A 57 8.27 15.97 -21.30
CA PHE A 57 8.35 15.98 -19.83
C PHE A 57 8.82 17.34 -19.32
N GLN A 58 9.79 17.97 -20.01
CA GLN A 58 10.22 19.33 -19.69
C GLN A 58 9.03 20.31 -19.74
N ASP A 59 8.23 20.23 -20.80
CA ASP A 59 7.01 21.02 -20.97
C ASP A 59 5.98 20.74 -19.88
N ALA A 60 5.71 19.45 -19.59
CA ALA A 60 4.71 19.05 -18.59
C ALA A 60 5.04 19.52 -17.16
N TRP A 61 6.34 19.62 -16.83
CA TRP A 61 6.83 20.07 -15.53
C TRP A 61 7.28 21.53 -15.52
N ALA A 62 7.03 22.26 -16.61
CA ALA A 62 7.48 23.64 -16.79
C ALA A 62 8.97 23.83 -16.46
N LEU A 63 9.81 22.87 -16.84
CA LEU A 63 11.26 22.94 -16.61
C LEU A 63 11.83 24.09 -17.46
N THR A 64 12.45 25.07 -16.81
CA THR A 64 13.10 26.20 -17.50
C THR A 64 14.61 26.10 -17.34
N GLY A 65 15.38 26.59 -18.33
CA GLY A 65 16.85 26.55 -18.24
C GLY A 65 17.47 25.14 -18.30
N TYR A 66 16.72 24.14 -18.76
CA TYR A 66 17.19 22.74 -18.85
C TYR A 66 18.39 22.56 -19.79
N GLU A 67 18.50 23.39 -20.83
CA GLU A 67 19.66 23.41 -21.73
C GLU A 67 20.92 24.00 -21.09
N SER A 68 20.81 24.61 -19.90
CA SER A 68 21.98 25.13 -19.19
C SER A 68 22.76 23.99 -18.55
N PRO A 69 24.05 23.81 -18.90
CA PRO A 69 24.90 22.80 -18.27
C PRO A 69 25.19 23.10 -16.79
N THR A 70 24.82 24.29 -16.31
CA THR A 70 25.02 24.72 -14.91
C THR A 70 23.81 24.45 -14.03
N TYR A 71 22.59 24.52 -14.57
CA TYR A 71 21.36 24.47 -13.76
C TYR A 71 20.55 23.19 -13.98
N GLY A 72 20.65 22.53 -15.13
CA GLY A 72 19.98 21.24 -15.37
C GLY A 72 18.45 21.27 -15.26
N GLY A 73 17.85 22.47 -15.30
CA GLY A 73 16.41 22.72 -15.24
C GLY A 73 15.90 23.17 -13.88
N ASP A 74 15.22 24.31 -13.85
CA ASP A 74 14.52 24.84 -12.68
C ASP A 74 13.00 24.67 -12.84
N THR A 75 12.31 24.26 -11.77
CA THR A 75 10.85 24.25 -11.70
C THR A 75 10.33 24.62 -10.32
N ASN A 76 9.21 25.34 -10.29
CA ASN A 76 8.42 25.64 -9.09
C ASN A 76 6.99 25.07 -9.21
N TYR A 77 6.73 24.20 -10.19
CA TYR A 77 5.42 23.68 -10.53
C TYR A 77 5.43 22.17 -10.66
N GLY A 78 4.42 21.52 -10.06
CA GLY A 78 4.12 20.11 -10.34
C GLY A 78 3.24 19.99 -11.58
N ALA A 79 3.48 18.96 -12.39
CA ALA A 79 2.61 18.66 -13.53
C ALA A 79 1.16 18.45 -13.07
N SER A 80 0.24 19.30 -13.52
CA SER A 80 -1.19 19.20 -13.19
C SER A 80 -1.87 18.16 -14.07
N GLY A 81 -2.77 17.36 -13.49
CA GLY A 81 -3.54 16.36 -14.23
C GLY A 81 -2.75 15.10 -14.59
N LEU A 82 -1.60 14.85 -13.95
CA LEU A 82 -0.92 13.56 -14.07
C LEU A 82 -1.84 12.46 -13.53
N VAL A 83 -2.27 11.58 -14.42
CA VAL A 83 -3.06 10.40 -14.09
C VAL A 83 -2.32 9.17 -14.56
N VAL A 84 -2.29 8.16 -13.71
CA VAL A 84 -1.81 6.82 -14.06
C VAL A 84 -2.98 5.87 -14.05
N THR A 85 -3.00 4.94 -15.00
CA THR A 85 -4.02 3.91 -15.08
C THR A 85 -3.52 2.63 -14.43
N GLY A 86 -4.45 1.79 -14.05
CA GLY A 86 -4.15 0.48 -13.50
C GLY A 86 -5.35 -0.44 -13.71
N LYS A 87 -5.11 -1.73 -13.71
CA LYS A 87 -6.18 -2.73 -13.82
C LYS A 87 -6.56 -3.21 -12.42
N THR A 88 -7.84 -3.19 -12.12
CA THR A 88 -8.39 -3.92 -10.96
C THR A 88 -9.11 -5.13 -11.51
N VAL A 89 -8.74 -6.32 -11.03
CA VAL A 89 -9.36 -7.59 -11.39
C VAL A 89 -10.07 -8.12 -10.16
N SER A 90 -11.34 -8.50 -10.29
CA SER A 90 -12.12 -9.13 -9.24
C SER A 90 -12.86 -10.33 -9.82
N GLU A 91 -12.68 -11.47 -9.20
CA GLU A 91 -13.27 -12.75 -9.60
C GLU A 91 -13.87 -13.42 -8.37
N GLY A 92 -14.89 -14.24 -8.57
CA GLY A 92 -15.51 -14.94 -7.45
C GLY A 92 -16.63 -15.87 -7.86
N ASP A 93 -16.95 -16.77 -6.94
CA ASP A 93 -18.06 -17.71 -7.03
C ASP A 93 -19.07 -17.39 -5.94
N GLU A 94 -20.35 -17.40 -6.30
CA GLU A 94 -21.47 -17.17 -5.37
C GLU A 94 -22.47 -18.32 -5.46
N PHE A 95 -22.92 -18.81 -4.31
CA PHE A 95 -23.89 -19.87 -4.17
C PHE A 95 -25.01 -19.42 -3.27
N GLU A 96 -26.26 -19.57 -3.73
CA GLU A 96 -27.45 -19.21 -2.97
C GLU A 96 -28.45 -20.36 -2.96
N LEU A 97 -29.04 -20.61 -1.80
CA LEU A 97 -30.09 -21.58 -1.61
C LEU A 97 -31.18 -21.00 -0.70
N VAL A 98 -32.42 -21.03 -1.17
CA VAL A 98 -33.60 -20.75 -0.34
C VAL A 98 -34.53 -21.95 -0.42
N ALA A 99 -34.88 -22.51 0.73
CA ALA A 99 -35.68 -23.72 0.79
C ALA A 99 -36.64 -23.73 1.99
N THR A 100 -37.72 -24.49 1.84
CA THR A 100 -38.66 -24.81 2.92
C THR A 100 -38.67 -26.33 3.11
N PRO A 101 -37.65 -26.91 3.78
CA PRO A 101 -37.47 -28.36 3.83
C PRO A 101 -38.58 -29.10 4.57
N ILE A 102 -39.21 -28.45 5.56
CA ILE A 102 -40.42 -28.91 6.25
C ILE A 102 -41.39 -27.75 6.39
N SER A 103 -42.67 -28.06 6.60
CA SER A 103 -43.69 -27.04 6.84
C SER A 103 -43.29 -26.12 8.00
N GLY A 104 -43.37 -24.81 7.77
CA GLY A 104 -43.03 -23.78 8.76
C GLY A 104 -41.53 -23.43 8.84
N LEU A 105 -40.60 -24.26 8.34
CA LEU A 105 -39.16 -23.96 8.36
C LEU A 105 -38.71 -23.35 7.03
N THR A 106 -38.29 -22.09 7.04
CA THR A 106 -37.58 -21.48 5.91
C THR A 106 -36.10 -21.37 6.22
N VAL A 107 -35.26 -21.79 5.29
CA VAL A 107 -33.79 -21.67 5.37
C VAL A 107 -33.30 -20.91 4.14
N SER A 108 -32.47 -19.91 4.37
CA SER A 108 -31.69 -19.21 3.35
C SER A 108 -30.19 -19.41 3.66
N PHE A 109 -29.42 -19.71 2.63
CA PHE A 109 -27.98 -19.89 2.69
C PHE A 109 -27.34 -19.13 1.53
N ASN A 110 -26.30 -18.35 1.83
CA ASN A 110 -25.45 -17.70 0.84
C ASN A 110 -23.98 -18.00 1.20
N ALA A 111 -23.19 -18.38 0.19
CA ALA A 111 -21.75 -18.53 0.28
C ALA A 111 -21.09 -17.79 -0.88
N SER A 112 -20.04 -17.03 -0.58
CA SER A 112 -19.26 -16.34 -1.61
C SER A 112 -17.77 -16.56 -1.39
N LYS A 113 -17.04 -16.80 -2.48
CA LYS A 113 -15.59 -16.69 -2.51
C LYS A 113 -15.20 -15.57 -3.46
N THR A 114 -14.43 -14.60 -3.00
CA THR A 114 -13.96 -13.48 -3.82
C THR A 114 -12.44 -13.36 -3.73
N SER A 115 -11.80 -13.14 -4.87
CA SER A 115 -10.41 -12.69 -4.99
C SER A 115 -10.42 -11.39 -5.80
N ALA A 116 -9.65 -10.42 -5.35
CA ALA A 116 -9.54 -9.14 -6.05
C ALA A 116 -8.10 -8.67 -5.96
N SER A 117 -7.49 -8.33 -7.08
CA SER A 117 -6.10 -7.88 -7.15
C SER A 117 -5.98 -6.64 -8.03
N ARG A 118 -4.92 -5.86 -7.78
CA ARG A 118 -4.50 -4.76 -8.66
C ARG A 118 -3.35 -5.25 -9.54
N GLN A 119 -3.45 -5.05 -10.85
CA GLN A 119 -2.50 -5.51 -11.86
C GLN A 119 -2.17 -4.37 -12.82
N ASN A 120 -1.03 -4.45 -13.49
CA ASN A 120 -0.53 -3.49 -14.47
C ASN A 120 -0.72 -2.05 -13.99
N LEU A 121 -0.37 -1.79 -12.73
CA LEU A 121 -0.52 -0.47 -12.17
C LEU A 121 0.50 0.45 -12.86
N ALA A 122 0.11 1.69 -13.19
CA ALA A 122 0.97 2.78 -13.64
C ALA A 122 2.10 2.40 -14.64
N GLU A 123 1.84 1.54 -15.63
CA GLU A 123 2.87 0.92 -16.48
C GLU A 123 3.81 1.94 -17.14
N SER A 124 3.28 3.10 -17.57
CA SER A 124 4.09 4.19 -18.12
C SER A 124 5.07 4.79 -17.10
N TYR A 125 4.67 4.86 -15.84
CA TYR A 125 5.49 5.32 -14.73
C TYR A 125 6.53 4.28 -14.33
N VAL A 126 6.14 3.00 -14.32
CA VAL A 126 7.07 1.87 -14.10
C VAL A 126 8.20 1.88 -15.12
N ALA A 127 7.84 1.95 -16.41
CA ALA A 127 8.83 1.99 -17.49
C ALA A 127 9.79 3.17 -17.34
N TRP A 128 9.29 4.33 -16.89
CA TRP A 128 10.14 5.48 -16.61
C TRP A 128 11.07 5.25 -15.41
N ILE A 129 10.55 4.74 -14.29
CA ILE A 129 11.34 4.45 -13.09
C ILE A 129 12.44 3.43 -13.40
N GLU A 130 12.10 2.32 -14.03
CA GLU A 130 13.06 1.25 -14.34
C GLU A 130 14.13 1.71 -15.32
N LYS A 131 13.74 2.48 -16.35
CA LYS A 131 14.69 3.09 -17.29
C LYS A 131 15.66 4.02 -16.57
N ARG A 132 15.16 4.92 -15.72
CA ARG A 132 16.02 5.85 -14.95
C ARG A 132 16.90 5.11 -13.96
N TRP A 133 16.40 4.09 -13.30
CA TRP A 133 17.18 3.29 -12.37
C TRP A 133 18.34 2.57 -13.07
N ALA A 134 18.10 2.00 -14.26
CA ALA A 134 19.14 1.37 -15.06
C ALA A 134 20.23 2.39 -15.49
N GLU A 135 19.85 3.60 -15.87
CA GLU A 135 20.80 4.66 -16.20
C GLU A 135 21.62 5.11 -14.99
N PHE A 136 20.98 5.23 -13.82
CA PHE A 136 21.67 5.53 -12.57
C PHE A 136 22.51 4.37 -12.04
N GLN A 137 22.43 3.17 -12.62
CA GLN A 137 23.44 2.15 -12.38
C GLN A 137 24.78 2.46 -13.06
N GLY A 138 24.76 3.28 -14.12
CA GLY A 138 25.96 3.75 -14.82
C GLY A 138 26.53 5.06 -14.24
N PRO A 139 27.47 5.71 -14.96
CA PRO A 139 28.13 6.94 -14.51
C PRO A 139 27.17 8.10 -14.21
N ALA A 140 26.02 8.18 -14.88
CA ALA A 140 25.00 9.20 -14.60
C ALA A 140 24.52 9.15 -13.13
N GLY A 141 24.55 7.97 -12.51
CA GLY A 141 24.18 7.79 -11.11
C GLY A 141 25.14 8.44 -10.11
N ASP A 142 26.37 8.75 -10.51
CA ASP A 142 27.39 9.35 -9.64
C ASP A 142 27.25 10.89 -9.55
N MET A 143 26.26 11.46 -10.25
CA MET A 143 25.99 12.89 -10.24
C MET A 143 25.72 13.40 -8.83
N ARG A 144 26.47 14.41 -8.38
CA ARG A 144 26.36 15.02 -7.05
C ARG A 144 25.27 16.08 -7.04
N LEU A 145 24.43 16.11 -6.00
CA LEU A 145 23.19 16.91 -6.00
C LEU A 145 23.29 18.25 -5.27
N TRP A 146 24.04 18.34 -4.17
CA TRP A 146 24.09 19.50 -3.28
C TRP A 146 25.48 20.10 -3.12
N GLY A 147 26.53 19.38 -3.50
CA GLY A 147 27.89 19.82 -3.27
C GLY A 147 28.97 19.02 -3.97
N GLY A 148 30.12 19.66 -4.07
CA GLY A 148 31.34 19.02 -4.56
C GLY A 148 31.84 17.92 -3.63
N ASP A 149 31.29 17.71 -2.44
CA ASP A 149 31.65 16.72 -1.43
C ASP A 149 30.61 15.62 -1.21
N ASP A 150 29.55 15.56 -2.04
CA ASP A 150 28.48 14.56 -1.95
C ASP A 150 28.90 13.20 -2.54
N ASP A 151 29.89 12.59 -1.92
CA ASP A 151 30.25 11.18 -2.12
C ASP A 151 30.16 10.43 -0.78
N TRP A 152 30.31 9.10 -0.82
CA TRP A 152 30.26 8.23 0.36
C TRP A 152 31.54 8.35 1.22
N SER A 153 31.83 9.55 1.72
CA SER A 153 32.98 9.86 2.58
C SER A 153 32.54 10.27 3.99
N GLU A 154 33.35 9.93 5.01
CA GLU A 154 33.06 10.21 6.44
C GLU A 154 32.84 11.69 6.76
N ASP A 155 33.41 12.59 5.96
CA ASP A 155 33.37 14.04 6.09
C ASP A 155 32.39 14.73 5.11
N SER A 156 31.55 13.96 4.41
CA SER A 156 30.49 14.52 3.55
C SER A 156 29.34 15.07 4.41
N ALA A 157 28.98 16.34 4.22
CA ALA A 157 27.85 16.95 4.92
C ALA A 157 26.49 16.35 4.51
N HIS A 158 26.41 15.71 3.34
CA HIS A 158 25.18 15.14 2.76
C HIS A 158 25.26 13.63 2.55
N SER A 159 26.21 12.96 3.23
CA SER A 159 26.34 11.49 3.25
C SER A 159 26.23 10.85 1.87
N GLY A 160 26.93 11.40 0.86
CA GLY A 160 26.95 10.84 -0.49
C GLY A 160 25.62 10.87 -1.24
N GLU A 161 24.91 12.01 -1.18
CA GLU A 161 23.75 12.30 -2.02
C GLU A 161 24.10 12.43 -3.50
N THR A 162 24.33 11.29 -4.14
CA THR A 162 24.35 11.15 -5.58
C THR A 162 22.95 10.88 -6.12
N ALA A 163 22.74 11.07 -7.43
CA ALA A 163 21.49 10.72 -8.10
C ALA A 163 21.08 9.26 -7.84
N ARG A 164 22.03 8.32 -7.91
CA ARG A 164 21.79 6.90 -7.57
C ARG A 164 21.35 6.74 -6.12
N GLY A 165 22.10 7.32 -5.18
CA GLY A 165 21.82 7.20 -3.75
C GLY A 165 20.44 7.75 -3.38
N LYS A 166 20.09 8.92 -3.92
CA LYS A 166 18.79 9.56 -3.68
C LYS A 166 17.65 8.77 -4.30
N PHE A 167 17.78 8.38 -5.57
CA PHE A 167 16.75 7.62 -6.28
C PHE A 167 16.51 6.25 -5.62
N ALA A 168 17.57 5.58 -5.14
CA ALA A 168 17.46 4.33 -4.41
C ALA A 168 16.60 4.47 -3.14
N ARG A 169 16.88 5.49 -2.30
CA ARG A 169 16.20 5.68 -1.02
C ARG A 169 14.78 6.20 -1.16
N GLU A 170 14.57 7.19 -2.02
CA GLU A 170 13.31 7.93 -2.07
C GLU A 170 12.32 7.33 -3.09
N THR A 171 12.81 6.73 -4.17
CA THR A 171 11.97 6.17 -5.23
C THR A 171 11.94 4.65 -5.20
N MET A 172 13.10 3.98 -5.22
CA MET A 172 13.15 2.53 -5.38
C MET A 172 12.57 1.76 -4.19
N ALA A 173 12.71 2.27 -2.97
CA ALA A 173 12.11 1.65 -1.78
C ALA A 173 10.57 1.59 -1.87
N GLY A 174 9.93 2.71 -2.23
CA GLY A 174 8.47 2.78 -2.42
C GLY A 174 8.01 1.99 -3.64
N TYR A 175 8.75 2.08 -4.75
CA TYR A 175 8.49 1.32 -5.97
C TYR A 175 8.55 -0.20 -5.71
N GLY A 176 9.54 -0.67 -4.95
CA GLY A 176 9.69 -2.08 -4.61
C GLY A 176 8.51 -2.65 -3.83
N LEU A 177 8.01 -1.92 -2.81
CA LEU A 177 6.77 -2.28 -2.11
C LEU A 177 5.60 -2.36 -3.08
N TRP A 178 5.41 -1.31 -3.87
CA TRP A 178 4.26 -1.19 -4.74
C TRP A 178 4.23 -2.29 -5.80
N LYS A 179 5.40 -2.65 -6.37
CA LYS A 179 5.54 -3.73 -7.34
C LYS A 179 5.35 -5.10 -6.68
N ALA A 180 5.77 -5.28 -5.43
CA ALA A 180 5.52 -6.51 -4.70
C ALA A 180 4.03 -6.74 -4.43
N LEU A 181 3.26 -5.67 -4.18
CA LEU A 181 1.80 -5.75 -3.98
C LEU A 181 1.01 -6.00 -5.26
N GLU A 182 1.63 -5.81 -6.43
CA GLU A 182 0.97 -6.04 -7.71
C GLU A 182 0.65 -7.53 -7.91
N GLY A 183 -0.61 -7.83 -8.23
CA GLY A 183 -1.13 -9.19 -8.37
C GLY A 183 -1.51 -9.87 -7.07
N ALA A 184 -1.18 -9.30 -5.90
CA ALA A 184 -1.67 -9.80 -4.62
C ALA A 184 -3.14 -9.44 -4.40
N ASP A 185 -3.84 -10.25 -3.59
CA ASP A 185 -5.20 -9.92 -3.16
C ASP A 185 -5.20 -8.59 -2.38
N VAL A 186 -6.22 -7.76 -2.62
CA VAL A 186 -6.36 -6.44 -2.00
C VAL A 186 -6.42 -6.60 -0.48
N PRO A 187 -5.61 -5.84 0.29
CA PRO A 187 -5.71 -5.82 1.74
C PRO A 187 -7.15 -5.54 2.19
N GLU A 188 -7.56 -6.11 3.32
CA GLU A 188 -8.93 -6.02 3.85
C GLU A 188 -10.00 -6.90 3.16
N LEU A 189 -9.71 -7.53 2.02
CA LEU A 189 -10.60 -8.53 1.46
C LEU A 189 -10.62 -9.78 2.37
N ARG A 190 -11.82 -10.22 2.76
CA ARG A 190 -12.07 -11.51 3.44
C ARG A 190 -12.54 -12.50 2.37
N PRO A 191 -11.71 -13.46 1.92
CA PRO A 191 -11.98 -14.21 0.70
C PRO A 191 -13.27 -15.02 0.74
N TRP A 192 -13.56 -15.66 1.86
CA TRP A 192 -14.79 -16.44 2.04
C TRP A 192 -15.77 -15.76 2.97
N ARG A 193 -17.06 -15.82 2.61
CA ARG A 193 -18.18 -15.42 3.46
C ARG A 193 -19.28 -16.48 3.39
N PHE A 194 -19.87 -16.80 4.54
CA PHE A 194 -21.01 -17.69 4.67
C PHE A 194 -22.09 -17.02 5.51
N ASN A 195 -23.33 -17.07 5.04
CA ASN A 195 -24.49 -16.55 5.73
C ASN A 195 -25.59 -17.61 5.72
N VAL A 196 -26.15 -17.91 6.89
CA VAL A 196 -27.28 -18.82 7.04
C VAL A 196 -28.36 -18.14 7.85
N VAL A 197 -29.59 -18.18 7.37
CA VAL A 197 -30.77 -17.66 8.09
C VAL A 197 -31.82 -18.76 8.12
N ALA A 198 -32.30 -19.11 9.31
CA ALA A 198 -33.35 -20.09 9.49
C ALA A 198 -34.48 -19.50 10.33
N ASN A 199 -35.73 -19.74 9.93
CA ASN A 199 -36.90 -19.29 10.68
C ASN A 199 -37.97 -20.39 10.68
N TYR A 200 -38.42 -20.77 11.85
CA TYR A 200 -39.51 -21.72 12.06
C TYR A 200 -40.77 -21.01 12.56
N GLN A 201 -41.85 -21.11 11.80
CA GLN A 201 -43.18 -20.61 12.15
C GLN A 201 -44.05 -21.76 12.64
N PHE A 202 -44.55 -21.64 13.87
CA PHE A 202 -45.44 -22.65 14.46
C PHE A 202 -46.85 -22.53 13.88
N SER A 203 -47.43 -23.66 13.47
CA SER A 203 -48.78 -23.75 12.88
C SER A 203 -49.83 -24.39 13.80
N GLU A 204 -49.41 -25.20 14.78
CA GLU A 204 -50.29 -25.97 15.68
C GLU A 204 -50.31 -25.41 17.11
N ALA A 205 -49.68 -26.12 18.07
CA ALA A 205 -49.77 -25.84 19.51
C ALA A 205 -49.31 -24.42 19.93
N LEU A 206 -48.55 -23.72 19.07
CA LEU A 206 -48.08 -22.35 19.27
C LEU A 206 -48.38 -21.46 18.06
N LYS A 207 -49.56 -21.61 17.44
CA LYS A 207 -49.95 -20.82 16.27
C LYS A 207 -49.72 -19.32 16.50
N GLY A 208 -48.99 -18.70 15.58
CA GLY A 208 -48.59 -17.29 15.66
C GLY A 208 -47.19 -17.07 16.24
N ALA A 209 -46.60 -18.05 16.92
CA ALA A 209 -45.22 -17.97 17.38
C ALA A 209 -44.20 -18.27 16.26
N ASN A 210 -43.02 -17.68 16.34
CA ASN A 210 -41.85 -18.09 15.56
C ASN A 210 -40.57 -18.05 16.39
N ILE A 211 -39.59 -18.82 15.92
CA ILE A 211 -38.21 -18.74 16.36
C ILE A 211 -37.31 -18.74 15.13
N GLY A 212 -36.25 -17.95 15.16
CA GLY A 212 -35.26 -17.99 14.10
C GLY A 212 -33.87 -17.64 14.57
N MET A 213 -32.92 -17.89 13.68
CA MET A 213 -31.50 -17.66 13.87
C MET A 213 -30.84 -17.20 12.57
N SER A 214 -29.75 -16.45 12.72
CA SER A 214 -28.85 -16.07 11.65
C SER A 214 -27.42 -16.32 12.09
N TYR A 215 -26.64 -17.01 11.26
CA TYR A 215 -25.21 -17.20 11.47
C TYR A 215 -24.44 -16.60 10.30
N ARG A 216 -23.48 -15.74 10.62
CA ARG A 216 -22.58 -15.10 9.65
C ARG A 216 -21.17 -15.51 9.99
N TRP A 217 -20.37 -15.88 8.99
CA TRP A 217 -18.95 -16.16 9.12
C TRP A 217 -18.17 -15.52 7.98
N MET A 218 -16.99 -15.00 8.29
CA MET A 218 -16.07 -14.41 7.33
C MET A 218 -14.63 -14.85 7.61
N ASP A 219 -13.91 -15.19 6.55
CA ASP A 219 -12.51 -15.62 6.63
C ASP A 219 -11.57 -14.50 7.04
N SER A 220 -10.33 -14.82 7.39
CA SER A 220 -9.29 -13.84 7.70
C SER A 220 -8.99 -12.92 6.50
N ASN A 221 -8.72 -11.65 6.76
CA ASN A 221 -8.19 -10.68 5.81
C ASN A 221 -6.69 -10.46 6.03
N VAL A 222 -6.00 -9.99 4.99
CA VAL A 222 -4.65 -9.43 5.13
C VAL A 222 -4.74 -8.07 5.82
N THR A 223 -3.95 -7.88 6.88
CA THR A 223 -3.87 -6.64 7.68
C THR A 223 -2.55 -5.88 7.47
N GLY A 224 -1.55 -6.51 6.86
CA GLY A 224 -0.26 -5.89 6.55
C GLY A 224 0.75 -6.92 6.07
N PHE A 225 1.98 -6.46 5.80
CA PHE A 225 3.07 -7.29 5.29
C PHE A 225 4.34 -7.06 6.11
N PRO A 226 5.07 -8.13 6.46
CA PRO A 226 6.35 -7.98 7.15
C PRO A 226 7.40 -7.40 6.22
N VAL A 227 8.35 -6.65 6.77
CA VAL A 227 9.52 -6.14 6.04
C VAL A 227 10.75 -6.99 6.37
N THR A 228 11.44 -7.42 5.32
CA THR A 228 12.69 -8.20 5.41
C THR A 228 13.85 -7.38 4.86
N GLN A 229 14.98 -7.44 5.55
CA GLN A 229 16.22 -6.83 5.06
C GLN A 229 16.91 -7.79 4.09
N GLN A 230 17.21 -7.31 2.89
CA GLN A 230 17.96 -8.03 1.87
C GLN A 230 19.47 -7.95 2.16
N ALA A 231 20.25 -8.80 1.47
CA ALA A 231 21.70 -8.89 1.64
C ALA A 231 22.45 -7.58 1.28
N ASP A 232 21.84 -6.73 0.45
CA ASP A 232 22.36 -5.41 0.07
C ASP A 232 21.97 -4.30 1.05
N GLY A 233 21.33 -4.65 2.18
CA GLY A 233 20.88 -3.73 3.22
C GLY A 233 19.53 -3.06 2.93
N THR A 234 18.90 -3.32 1.78
CA THR A 234 17.59 -2.76 1.43
C THR A 234 16.46 -3.46 2.19
N TYR A 235 15.38 -2.73 2.46
CA TYR A 235 14.18 -3.26 3.12
C TYR A 235 13.09 -3.53 2.08
N VAL A 236 12.58 -4.76 2.04
CA VAL A 236 11.57 -5.20 1.08
C VAL A 236 10.43 -5.90 1.81
N TYR A 237 9.19 -5.59 1.42
CA TYR A 237 8.00 -6.25 1.96
C TYR A 237 7.89 -7.68 1.45
N ASN A 238 7.63 -8.61 2.37
CA ASN A 238 7.39 -10.01 2.05
C ASN A 238 5.89 -10.23 1.81
N VAL A 239 5.49 -10.05 0.57
CA VAL A 239 4.09 -10.20 0.12
C VAL A 239 3.59 -11.65 0.13
N SER A 240 4.51 -12.62 0.08
CA SER A 240 4.18 -14.04 0.10
C SER A 240 3.81 -14.55 1.50
N ASN A 241 4.08 -13.78 2.55
CA ASN A 241 3.76 -14.13 3.93
C ASN A 241 3.11 -12.94 4.66
N PRO A 242 1.86 -12.58 4.32
CA PRO A 242 1.16 -11.47 4.95
C PRO A 242 0.83 -11.73 6.42
N PHE A 243 0.70 -10.66 7.19
CA PHE A 243 -0.02 -10.72 8.45
C PHE A 243 -1.53 -10.81 8.19
N THR A 244 -2.19 -11.69 8.91
CA THR A 244 -3.63 -11.93 8.77
C THR A 244 -4.39 -11.55 10.04
N GLY A 245 -5.53 -10.90 9.87
CA GLY A 245 -6.48 -10.62 10.95
C GLY A 245 -7.24 -11.88 11.39
N PRO A 246 -7.98 -11.80 12.50
CA PRO A 246 -8.80 -12.92 12.96
C PRO A 246 -9.95 -13.20 11.98
N LYS A 247 -10.43 -14.45 11.96
CA LYS A 247 -11.72 -14.80 11.38
C LYS A 247 -12.83 -14.20 12.23
N GLU A 248 -13.97 -13.90 11.62
CA GLU A 248 -15.09 -13.28 12.31
C GLU A 248 -16.36 -14.08 12.11
N ASP A 249 -17.16 -14.20 13.16
CA ASP A 249 -18.49 -14.77 13.10
C ASP A 249 -19.47 -14.06 14.04
N ALA A 250 -20.76 -14.21 13.74
CA ALA A 250 -21.84 -13.65 14.53
C ALA A 250 -23.06 -14.57 14.49
N LEU A 251 -23.62 -14.82 15.67
CA LEU A 251 -24.90 -15.50 15.83
C LEU A 251 -25.96 -14.49 16.30
N ASP A 252 -27.06 -14.41 15.57
CA ASP A 252 -28.26 -13.67 15.95
C ASP A 252 -29.41 -14.65 16.15
N ILE A 253 -30.27 -14.38 17.13
CA ILE A 253 -31.49 -15.17 17.39
C ILE A 253 -32.69 -14.24 17.59
N TRP A 254 -33.88 -14.73 17.24
CA TRP A 254 -35.12 -14.03 17.55
C TRP A 254 -36.25 -14.98 17.88
N ILE A 255 -37.18 -14.47 18.67
CA ILE A 255 -38.47 -15.09 18.96
C ILE A 255 -39.57 -14.07 18.75
N GLY A 256 -40.66 -14.48 18.13
CA GLY A 256 -41.79 -13.63 17.82
C GLY A 256 -43.12 -14.28 18.12
N TYR A 257 -44.14 -13.46 18.34
CA TYR A 257 -45.52 -13.89 18.45
C TYR A 257 -46.44 -12.89 17.74
N GLU A 258 -47.36 -13.41 16.94
CA GLU A 258 -48.36 -12.64 16.21
C GLU A 258 -49.77 -13.15 16.55
N THR A 259 -50.67 -12.22 16.87
CA THR A 259 -52.09 -12.51 17.10
C THR A 259 -52.97 -11.36 16.63
N ASN A 260 -54.24 -11.66 16.34
CA ASN A 260 -55.25 -10.63 16.17
C ASN A 260 -55.69 -10.14 17.56
N LEU A 261 -55.67 -8.83 17.80
CA LEU A 261 -56.21 -8.21 19.01
C LEU A 261 -57.70 -7.96 18.90
N THR A 262 -58.15 -7.48 17.73
CA THR A 262 -59.56 -7.24 17.40
C THR A 262 -59.83 -7.59 15.94
N GLU A 263 -61.09 -7.49 15.52
CA GLU A 263 -61.48 -7.53 14.11
C GLU A 263 -60.92 -6.26 13.44
N GLY A 264 -59.87 -6.39 12.63
CA GLY A 264 -59.16 -5.27 11.99
C GLY A 264 -57.93 -4.73 12.73
N LEU A 265 -57.44 -5.40 13.79
CA LEU A 265 -56.17 -5.05 14.42
C LEU A 265 -55.32 -6.28 14.69
N LYS A 266 -54.16 -6.35 14.04
CA LYS A 266 -53.15 -7.37 14.26
C LYS A 266 -51.98 -6.80 15.05
N TRP A 267 -51.47 -7.57 16.00
CA TRP A 267 -50.31 -7.22 16.79
C TRP A 267 -49.23 -8.30 16.69
N ARG A 268 -47.99 -7.84 16.53
CA ARG A 268 -46.79 -8.68 16.57
C ARG A 268 -45.80 -8.11 17.58
N ILE A 269 -45.30 -8.98 18.45
CA ILE A 269 -44.17 -8.70 19.34
C ILE A 269 -42.99 -9.59 18.93
N GLN A 270 -41.79 -9.02 18.89
CA GLN A 270 -40.57 -9.78 18.58
C GLN A 270 -39.38 -9.29 19.41
N LEU A 271 -38.68 -10.24 20.03
CA LEU A 271 -37.39 -10.00 20.66
C LEU A 271 -36.29 -10.50 19.71
N ASN A 272 -35.33 -9.63 19.40
CA ASN A 272 -34.13 -9.96 18.66
C ASN A 272 -32.92 -9.80 19.59
N VAL A 273 -32.04 -10.79 19.59
CA VAL A 273 -30.74 -10.74 20.26
C VAL A 273 -29.68 -10.87 19.17
N ARG A 274 -28.94 -9.81 18.91
CA ARG A 274 -27.86 -9.81 17.92
C ARG A 274 -26.51 -10.01 18.59
N ASN A 275 -25.62 -10.68 17.88
CA ASN A 275 -24.29 -11.07 18.31
C ASN A 275 -24.28 -11.71 19.72
N VAL A 276 -24.98 -12.84 19.85
CA VAL A 276 -25.21 -13.56 21.12
C VAL A 276 -23.89 -13.86 21.85
N PHE A 277 -22.81 -14.12 21.11
CA PHE A 277 -21.48 -14.43 21.64
C PHE A 277 -20.47 -13.28 21.52
N ALA A 278 -20.93 -12.03 21.38
CA ALA A 278 -20.05 -10.87 21.30
C ALA A 278 -19.03 -10.83 22.46
N THR A 279 -17.79 -10.50 22.13
CA THR A 279 -16.70 -10.17 23.06
C THR A 279 -16.39 -8.67 23.00
N ASP A 280 -15.66 -8.18 24.00
CA ASP A 280 -15.21 -6.78 24.07
C ASP A 280 -13.83 -6.58 23.43
N ASP A 281 -13.40 -7.54 22.58
CA ASP A 281 -12.06 -7.54 22.01
C ASP A 281 -11.93 -6.51 20.88
N LEU A 282 -10.73 -5.92 20.77
CA LEU A 282 -10.36 -5.08 19.65
C LEU A 282 -9.89 -5.94 18.48
N ILE A 283 -10.43 -5.66 17.29
CA ILE A 283 -10.09 -6.36 16.06
C ILE A 283 -9.06 -5.52 15.29
N PRO A 284 -7.86 -6.05 14.99
CA PRO A 284 -6.87 -5.31 14.21
C PRO A 284 -7.36 -5.11 12.77
N VAL A 285 -7.24 -3.86 12.30
CA VAL A 285 -7.53 -3.46 10.92
C VAL A 285 -6.24 -3.41 10.11
N THR A 286 -5.21 -2.79 10.68
CA THR A 286 -3.88 -2.71 10.09
C THR A 286 -2.79 -3.08 11.10
N VAL A 287 -1.68 -3.61 10.61
CA VAL A 287 -0.46 -3.84 11.40
C VAL A 287 0.73 -3.11 10.81
N GLN A 288 1.68 -2.77 11.67
CA GLN A 288 2.95 -2.18 11.31
C GLN A 288 3.86 -3.24 10.64
N PRO A 289 4.94 -2.83 9.95
CA PRO A 289 5.90 -3.75 9.34
C PRO A 289 6.55 -4.76 10.29
N ASP A 290 6.58 -4.46 11.59
CA ASP A 290 7.10 -5.33 12.66
C ASP A 290 6.02 -6.25 13.27
N GLY A 291 4.78 -6.17 12.78
CA GLY A 291 3.63 -6.94 13.24
C GLY A 291 2.88 -6.32 14.44
N SER A 292 3.35 -5.21 14.99
CA SER A 292 2.61 -4.48 16.03
C SER A 292 1.31 -3.87 15.48
N TYR A 293 0.32 -3.64 16.33
CA TYR A 293 -0.98 -3.11 15.88
C TYR A 293 -0.83 -1.67 15.37
N GLY A 294 -1.31 -1.40 14.16
CA GLY A 294 -1.38 -0.07 13.57
C GLY A 294 -2.70 0.62 13.90
N THR A 295 -3.81 0.03 13.48
CA THR A 295 -5.17 0.50 13.76
C THR A 295 -6.05 -0.67 14.16
N MET A 296 -6.93 -0.45 15.14
CA MET A 296 -7.88 -1.45 15.62
C MET A 296 -9.30 -0.87 15.61
N ARG A 297 -10.29 -1.76 15.54
CA ARG A 297 -11.71 -1.41 15.65
C ARG A 297 -12.37 -2.19 16.78
N ILE A 298 -13.48 -1.65 17.27
CA ILE A 298 -14.31 -2.29 18.29
C ILE A 298 -15.16 -3.38 17.60
N ALA A 299 -15.28 -4.54 18.24
CA ALA A 299 -16.18 -5.60 17.78
C ALA A 299 -17.66 -5.16 17.88
N GLU A 300 -18.54 -5.74 17.06
CA GLU A 300 -19.97 -5.43 17.14
C GLU A 300 -20.51 -5.85 18.51
N PRO A 301 -21.15 -4.95 19.30
CA PRO A 301 -21.61 -5.32 20.62
C PRO A 301 -22.85 -6.21 20.54
N ARG A 302 -23.13 -6.92 21.63
CA ARG A 302 -24.40 -7.64 21.81
C ARG A 302 -25.53 -6.63 21.97
N THR A 303 -26.61 -6.81 21.21
CA THR A 303 -27.77 -5.90 21.29
C THR A 303 -29.07 -6.67 21.48
N PHE A 304 -29.98 -6.10 22.27
CA PHE A 304 -31.32 -6.61 22.53
C PHE A 304 -32.34 -5.61 21.97
N LEU A 305 -33.23 -6.07 21.11
CA LEU A 305 -34.26 -5.23 20.49
C LEU A 305 -35.63 -5.88 20.64
N LEU A 306 -36.52 -5.23 21.40
CA LEU A 306 -37.92 -5.60 21.51
C LEU A 306 -38.76 -4.69 20.61
N THR A 307 -39.45 -5.27 19.64
CA THR A 307 -40.27 -4.54 18.67
C THR A 307 -41.73 -4.94 18.80
N ASN A 308 -42.62 -3.93 18.83
CA ASN A 308 -44.06 -4.10 18.76
C ASN A 308 -44.56 -3.48 17.46
N THR A 309 -45.31 -4.25 16.67
CA THR A 309 -45.89 -3.81 15.39
C THR A 309 -47.40 -3.96 15.45
N PHE A 310 -48.12 -2.90 15.07
CA PHE A 310 -49.58 -2.90 14.91
C PHE A 310 -49.92 -2.74 13.44
N SER A 311 -50.84 -3.55 12.93
CA SER A 311 -51.29 -3.51 11.54
C SER A 311 -52.83 -3.45 11.48
N PHE A 312 -53.34 -2.56 10.64
CA PHE A 312 -54.76 -2.19 10.48
C PHE A 312 -55.27 -2.68 9.12
#